data_AF-A0A246SNG4-F1
#
_entry.id   AF-A0A246SNG4-F1
#
_cell.length_a   1.000
_cell.length_b   1.000
_cell.length_c   1.000
_cell.angle_alpha   90.00
_cell.angle_beta   90.00
_cell.angle_gamma   90.00
#
_symmetry.space_group_name_H-M   'P 1'
#
loop_
_entity.id
_entity.type
_entity.pdbx_description
1 polymer ?
#
loop_
_entity_poly.entity_id
_entity_poly.type
_entity_poly.pdbx_seq_one_letter_code
_entity_poly.pdbx_strand_id
1 'polypeptide(L)'
;MFETAFTLTRGEEDIDLLVEYSLTPYHPGNRHAPPEFCTPPSGGEVERLTALLDGVPLDLTDAEYRLIERHIEETHDLFLAA
;
A
#
# COMPACT_ATOMS: atom_id res chain seq x y z
N MET A 1 -10.28 -1.56 5.25
CA MET A 1 -9.13 -2.39 5.62
C MET A 1 -8.98 -3.40 4.50
N PHE A 2 -7.78 -3.49 3.94
CA PHE A 2 -7.47 -4.33 2.79
C PHE A 2 -6.44 -5.38 3.20
N GLU A 3 -6.43 -6.49 2.49
CA GLU A 3 -5.45 -7.55 2.67
C GLU A 3 -4.83 -7.90 1.31
N THR A 4 -3.54 -8.21 1.29
CA THR A 4 -2.86 -8.73 0.11
C THR A 4 -1.86 -9.81 0.51
N ALA A 5 -1.68 -10.82 -0.33
CA ALA A 5 -0.64 -11.82 -0.15
C ALA A 5 0.65 -11.32 -0.79
N PHE A 6 1.75 -11.38 -0.06
CA PHE A 6 3.06 -10.95 -0.54
C PHE A 6 4.13 -11.97 -0.15
N THR A 7 4.89 -12.44 -1.13
CA THR A 7 6.04 -13.32 -0.87
C THR A 7 7.29 -12.47 -0.69
N LEU A 8 7.85 -12.49 0.52
CA LEU A 8 9.06 -11.78 0.87
C LEU A 8 10.28 -12.71 0.77
N THR A 9 11.24 -12.38 -0.09
CA THR A 9 12.51 -13.12 -0.20
C THR A 9 13.55 -12.54 0.75
N ARG A 10 13.90 -13.28 1.81
CA ARG A 10 14.93 -12.91 2.78
C ARG A 10 16.16 -13.80 2.60
N GLY A 11 17.08 -13.37 1.74
CA GLY A 11 18.26 -14.17 1.40
C GLY A 11 17.91 -15.33 0.47
N GLU A 12 17.98 -16.57 0.95
CA GLU A 12 17.62 -17.79 0.21
C GLU A 12 16.25 -18.37 0.60
N GLU A 13 15.54 -17.71 1.53
CA GLU A 13 14.23 -18.14 2.00
C GLU A 13 13.13 -17.23 1.44
N ASP A 14 12.08 -17.84 0.91
CA ASP A 14 10.84 -17.16 0.52
C ASP A 14 9.81 -17.34 1.64
N ILE A 15 9.25 -16.21 2.09
CA ILE A 15 8.31 -16.15 3.21
C ILE A 15 6.99 -15.59 2.68
N ASP A 16 5.94 -16.41 2.70
CA ASP A 16 4.61 -15.96 2.34
C ASP A 16 3.96 -15.19 3.50
N LEU A 17 3.67 -13.92 3.26
CA LEU A 17 3.09 -13.01 4.24
C LEU A 17 1.68 -12.61 3.81
N LEU A 18 0.79 -12.52 4.79
CA LEU A 18 -0.47 -11.82 4.64
C LEU A 18 -0.30 -10.39 5.14
N VAL A 19 -0.39 -9.42 4.24
CA VAL A 19 -0.23 -8.02 4.54
C VAL A 19 -1.60 -7.38 4.68
N GLU A 20 -1.93 -6.95 5.90
CA GLU A 20 -3.10 -6.13 6.18
C GLU A 20 -2.72 -4.66 6.12
N TYR A 21 -3.43 -3.87 5.33
CA TYR A 21 -3.15 -2.45 5.19
C TYR A 21 -4.41 -1.57 5.11
N SER A 22 -4.23 -0.28 5.40
CA SER A 22 -5.23 0.75 5.19
C SER A 22 -4.65 1.91 4.41
N LEU A 23 -5.40 2.37 3.42
CA LEU A 23 -5.04 3.55 2.64
C LEU A 23 -5.80 4.78 3.14
N THR A 24 -5.15 5.93 3.09
CA THR A 24 -5.82 7.22 3.24
C THR A 24 -6.83 7.42 2.10
N PRO A 25 -8.00 8.03 2.36
CA PRO A 25 -8.99 8.28 1.31
C PRO A 25 -8.39 9.12 0.18
N TYR A 26 -8.52 8.63 -1.06
CA TYR A 26 -8.04 9.36 -2.23
C TYR A 26 -8.95 10.55 -2.54
N HIS A 27 -8.36 11.74 -2.60
CA HIS A 27 -9.00 12.99 -2.99
C HIS A 27 -8.46 13.42 -4.36
N PRO A 28 -9.28 13.34 -5.42
CA PRO A 28 -8.83 13.76 -6.74
C PRO A 28 -8.58 15.26 -6.76
N GLY A 29 -7.46 15.66 -7.35
CA GLY A 29 -7.12 17.06 -7.53
C GLY A 29 -8.04 17.75 -8.53
N ASN A 30 -8.29 19.04 -8.34
CA ASN A 30 -9.04 19.85 -9.28
C ASN A 30 -8.09 20.65 -10.17
N ARG A 31 -7.97 20.24 -11.44
CA ARG A 31 -7.08 20.88 -12.44
C ARG A 31 -7.80 21.85 -13.38
N HIS A 32 -9.13 21.92 -13.30
CA HIS A 32 -9.96 22.68 -14.26
C HIS A 32 -10.68 23.87 -13.63
N ALA A 33 -10.52 24.09 -12.33
CA ALA A 33 -11.04 25.27 -11.64
C ALA A 33 -10.15 26.51 -11.86
N PRO A 34 -10.62 27.72 -11.49
CA PRO A 34 -9.75 28.88 -11.41
C PRO A 34 -8.54 28.62 -10.50
N PRO A 35 -7.40 29.30 -10.71
CA PRO A 35 -6.16 29.00 -10.00
C PRO A 35 -6.27 29.02 -8.48
N GLU A 36 -7.13 29.87 -7.93
CA GLU A 36 -7.40 29.98 -6.49
C GLU A 36 -8.13 28.75 -5.90
N PHE A 37 -8.76 27.93 -6.76
CA PHE A 37 -9.47 26.71 -6.41
C PHE A 37 -8.80 25.45 -6.97
N CYS A 38 -7.63 25.58 -7.60
CA CYS A 38 -6.84 24.43 -8.01
C CYS A 38 -6.22 23.76 -6.79
N THR A 39 -6.48 22.47 -6.64
CA THR A 39 -5.88 21.63 -5.59
C THR A 39 -5.21 20.41 -6.20
N PRO A 40 -4.00 20.06 -5.73
CA PRO A 40 -3.36 18.82 -6.15
C PRO A 40 -4.17 17.61 -5.66
N PRO A 41 -4.03 16.43 -6.30
CA PRO A 41 -4.53 15.19 -5.72
C PRO A 41 -3.83 14.92 -4.38
N SER A 42 -4.52 14.25 -3.46
CA SER A 42 -3.99 13.93 -2.14
C SER A 42 -4.60 12.64 -1.60
N GLY A 43 -3.87 11.95 -0.72
CA GLY A 43 -4.27 10.63 -0.20
C GLY A 43 -3.98 9.49 -1.18
N GLY A 44 -4.40 8.27 -0.81
CA GLY A 44 -4.00 7.03 -1.48
C GLY A 44 -2.71 6.43 -0.89
N GLU A 45 -2.11 7.07 0.10
CA GLU A 45 -0.91 6.59 0.81
C GLU A 45 -1.29 5.52 1.84
N VAL A 46 -0.37 4.57 2.09
CA VAL A 46 -0.52 3.54 3.11
C VAL A 46 -0.42 4.16 4.51
N GLU A 47 -1.53 4.21 5.24
CA GLU A 47 -1.60 4.77 6.60
C GLU A 47 -1.19 3.75 7.68
N ARG A 48 -1.50 2.48 7.45
CA ARG A 48 -1.15 1.38 8.34
C ARG A 48 -0.85 0.14 7.51
N LEU A 49 0.21 -0.56 7.86
CA LEU A 49 0.61 -1.83 7.26
C LEU A 49 1.04 -2.76 8.38
N THR A 50 0.52 -3.98 8.36
CA THR A 50 0.86 -5.04 9.30
C THR A 50 1.06 -6.31 8.49
N ALA A 51 2.26 -6.88 8.55
CA ALA A 51 2.53 -8.18 7.94
C ALA A 51 2.33 -9.29 8.97
N LEU A 52 1.58 -10.30 8.56
CA LEU A 52 1.29 -11.50 9.33
C LEU A 52 1.93 -12.69 8.63
N LEU A 53 2.73 -13.45 9.38
CA LEU A 53 3.25 -14.75 8.99
C LEU A 53 2.49 -15.82 9.78
N ASP A 54 1.71 -16.66 9.10
CA ASP A 54 0.86 -17.68 9.74
C ASP A 54 -0.03 -17.13 10.87
N GLY A 55 -0.52 -15.90 10.72
CA GLY A 55 -1.35 -15.21 11.70
C GLY A 55 -0.59 -14.56 12.87
N VAL A 56 0.75 -14.60 12.84
CA VAL A 56 1.61 -13.93 13.82
C VAL A 56 2.18 -12.65 13.20
N PRO A 57 2.10 -11.48 13.87
CA PRO A 57 2.71 -10.27 13.35
C PRO A 57 4.22 -10.43 13.24
N LEU A 58 4.74 -10.13 12.05
CA LEU A 58 6.15 -10.16 11.73
C LEU A 58 6.70 -8.73 11.72
N ASP A 59 7.75 -8.47 12.49
CA ASP A 59 8.48 -7.20 12.40
C ASP A 59 9.26 -7.14 11.09
N LEU A 60 8.88 -6.18 10.25
CA LEU A 60 9.54 -5.88 8.99
C LEU A 60 10.63 -4.82 9.18
N THR A 61 11.70 -4.94 8.42
CA THR A 61 12.69 -3.87 8.26
C THR A 61 12.16 -2.77 7.34
N ASP A 62 12.70 -1.55 7.44
CA ASP A 62 12.33 -0.43 6.56
C ASP A 62 12.42 -0.77 5.05
N ALA A 63 13.39 -1.62 4.67
CA ALA A 63 13.56 -2.04 3.28
C ALA A 63 12.41 -2.94 2.82
N GLU A 64 12.01 -3.90 3.66
CA GLU A 64 10.91 -4.84 3.38
C GLU A 64 9.57 -4.10 3.36
N TYR A 65 9.37 -3.16 4.29
CA TYR A 65 8.19 -2.29 4.33
C TYR A 65 8.00 -1.53 3.01
N ARG A 66 9.07 -0.90 2.47
CA ARG A 66 9.01 -0.17 1.20
C ARG A 66 8.72 -1.07 -0.01
N LEU A 67 9.19 -2.32 0.01
CA LEU A 67 8.89 -3.28 -1.06
C LEU A 67 7.40 -3.61 -1.09
N ILE A 68 6.81 -3.83 0.08
CA ILE A 68 5.39 -4.15 0.24
C ILE A 68 4.54 -2.91 -0.09
N GLU A 69 4.93 -1.73 0.37
CA GLU A 69 4.25 -0.46 0.05
C GLU A 69 4.18 -0.23 -1.47
N ARG A 70 5.31 -0.37 -2.17
CA ARG A 70 5.34 -0.28 -3.64
C ARG A 70 4.45 -1.33 -4.30
N HIS A 71 4.47 -2.57 -3.79
CA HIS A 71 3.60 -3.62 -4.33
C HIS A 71 2.11 -3.26 -4.15
N ILE A 72 1.73 -2.71 -3.00
CA ILE A 72 0.39 -2.22 -2.73
C ILE A 72 0.03 -1.11 -3.71
N GLU A 73 0.89 -0.09 -3.88
CA GLU A 73 0.64 1.01 -4.83
C GLU A 73 0.45 0.51 -6.27
N GLU A 74 1.26 -0.46 -6.72
CA GLU A 74 1.19 -1.01 -8.07
C GLU A 74 -0.05 -1.91 -8.29
N THR A 75 -0.51 -2.62 -7.26
CA THR A 75 -1.59 -3.62 -7.39
C THR A 75 -2.96 -3.10 -6.98
N HIS A 76 -3.02 -2.09 -6.10
CA HIS A 76 -4.30 -1.59 -5.59
C HIS A 76 -5.12 -0.89 -6.69
N ASP A 77 -4.48 -0.11 -7.55
CA ASP A 77 -5.15 0.56 -8.67
C ASP A 77 -5.68 -0.43 -9.73
N LEU A 78 -5.05 -1.60 -9.87
CA LEU A 78 -5.54 -2.66 -10.77
C LEU A 78 -6.85 -3.27 -10.27
N PHE A 79 -7.09 -3.27 -8.96
CA PHE A 79 -8.31 -3.83 -8.36
C PHE A 79 -9.53 -2.91 -8.50
N LEU A 80 -9.33 -1.60 -8.69
CA LEU A 80 -10.40 -0.62 -8.88
C LEU A 80 -10.85 -0.48 -10.34
N ALA A 81 -10.13 -1.08 -11.29
CA ALA A 81 -10.39 -1.00 -12.73
C ALA A 81 -11.16 -2.21 -13.31
N ALA A 82 -11.55 -3.19 -12.47
CA ALA A 82 -12.24 -4.42 -12.88
C ALA A 82 -13.75 -4.40 -12.58
#